data_AF-W6MW77-F1
#
_entry.id   AF-W6MW77-F1
#
_cell.length_a   1.000
_cell.length_b   1.000
_cell.length_c   1.000
_cell.angle_alpha   90.00
_cell.angle_beta   90.00
_cell.angle_gamma   90.00
#
_symmetry.space_group_name_H-M   'P 1'
#
loop_
_entity.id
_entity.type
_entity.pdbx_description
1 polymer ?
#
loop_
_entity_poly.entity_id
_entity_poly.type
_entity_poly.pdbx_seq_one_letter_code
_entity_poly.pdbx_strand_id
1 'polypeptide(L)'
;MSSYKALFKELVKELEIIAGNSMKVRRKDAVSNQGKIIQYLENSSGAKLSAEKLKTIQAEVEKQSIQPRADPELLKRLVKEEAVANERDVRHLSNVVAFLSSQRVYCDLLERYNPGISMKQEDKVRKTARRVGLDVPE
;
A
#
# COMPACT_ATOMS: atom_id res chain seq x y z
N MET A 1 -24.99 20.72 4.34
CA MET A 1 -23.65 20.66 3.71
C MET A 1 -22.62 20.51 4.81
N SER A 2 -21.67 19.58 4.68
CA SER A 2 -20.57 19.47 5.65
C SER A 2 -19.72 20.73 5.63
N SER A 3 -19.35 21.23 6.80
CA SER A 3 -18.45 22.38 6.93
C SER A 3 -17.07 22.06 6.33
N TYR A 4 -16.41 23.06 5.74
CA TYR A 4 -15.05 22.94 5.19
C TYR A 4 -14.09 22.25 6.15
N LYS A 5 -14.10 22.63 7.43
CA LYS A 5 -13.22 22.06 8.45
C LYS A 5 -13.46 20.57 8.68
N ALA A 6 -14.71 20.10 8.56
CA ALA A 6 -15.06 18.69 8.67
C ALA A 6 -14.54 17.91 7.44
N LEU A 7 -14.80 18.42 6.24
CA LEU A 7 -14.32 17.81 4.99
C LEU A 7 -12.79 17.76 4.91
N PHE A 8 -12.10 18.81 5.36
CA PHE A 8 -10.65 18.85 5.41
C PHE A 8 -10.09 17.79 6.38
N LYS A 9 -10.72 17.62 7.54
CA LYS A 9 -10.33 16.58 8.51
C LYS A 9 -10.53 15.17 7.93
N GLU A 10 -11.62 14.96 7.20
CA GLU A 10 -11.89 13.69 6.51
C GLU A 10 -10.88 13.44 5.38
N LEU A 11 -10.55 14.46 4.59
CA LEU A 11 -9.52 14.37 3.55
C LEU A 11 -8.18 13.90 4.13
N VAL A 12 -7.70 14.57 5.17
CA VAL A 12 -6.44 14.21 5.85
C VAL A 12 -6.48 12.77 6.34
N LYS A 13 -7.59 12.37 6.98
CA LYS A 13 -7.77 11.00 7.48
C LYS A 13 -7.71 9.96 6.37
N GLU A 14 -8.42 10.16 5.26
CA GLU A 14 -8.41 9.20 4.14
C GLU A 14 -7.03 9.13 3.48
N LEU A 15 -6.33 10.26 3.33
CA LEU A 15 -4.96 10.27 2.82
C LEU A 15 -3.99 9.51 3.73
N GLU A 16 -4.08 9.68 5.05
CA GLU A 16 -3.26 8.94 6.02
C GLU A 16 -3.52 7.42 5.94
N ILE A 17 -4.79 7.00 5.80
CA ILE A 17 -5.15 5.59 5.65
C ILE A 17 -4.56 5.01 4.35
N ILE A 18 -4.74 5.70 3.23
CA ILE A 18 -4.24 5.26 1.92
C ILE A 18 -2.72 5.18 1.93
N ALA A 19 -2.04 6.20 2.47
CA ALA A 19 -0.59 6.23 2.57
C ALA A 19 -0.07 5.09 3.49
N GLY A 20 -0.76 4.84 4.61
CA GLY A 20 -0.47 3.71 5.51
C GLY A 20 -0.61 2.36 4.82
N ASN A 21 -1.68 2.14 4.05
CA ASN A 21 -1.89 0.90 3.30
C ASN A 21 -0.84 0.70 2.20
N SER A 22 -0.53 1.75 1.44
CA SER A 22 0.53 1.73 0.42
C SER A 22 1.89 1.36 1.01
N MET A 23 2.23 1.91 2.18
CA MET A 23 3.49 1.57 2.86
C MET A 23 3.54 0.13 3.34
N LYS A 24 2.43 -0.44 3.83
CA LYS A 24 2.38 -1.87 4.19
C LYS A 24 2.72 -2.77 3.00
N VAL A 25 2.21 -2.45 1.82
CA VAL A 25 2.52 -3.18 0.58
C VAL A 25 4.00 -3.02 0.23
N ARG A 26 4.50 -1.78 0.16
CA ARG A 26 5.93 -1.51 -0.13
C ARG A 26 6.89 -2.19 0.84
N ARG A 27 6.54 -2.28 2.13
CA ARG A 27 7.34 -3.01 3.14
C ARG A 27 7.42 -4.50 2.84
N LYS A 28 6.27 -5.13 2.54
CA LYS A 28 6.23 -6.55 2.15
C LYS A 28 7.09 -6.81 0.91
N ASP A 29 7.00 -5.94 -0.08
CA ASP A 29 7.79 -6.04 -1.31
C ASP A 29 9.28 -5.84 -1.05
N ALA A 30 9.66 -4.86 -0.22
CA ALA A 30 11.05 -4.61 0.16
C ALA A 30 11.68 -5.82 0.86
N VAL A 31 10.98 -6.40 1.85
CA VAL A 31 11.42 -7.61 2.55
C VAL A 31 11.51 -8.79 1.58
N SER A 32 10.54 -8.96 0.68
CA SER A 32 10.57 -10.02 -0.33
C SER A 32 11.76 -9.86 -1.30
N ASN A 33 12.04 -8.65 -1.77
CA ASN A 33 13.14 -8.37 -2.68
C ASN A 33 14.50 -8.59 -2.00
N GLN A 34 14.66 -8.14 -0.75
CA GLN A 34 15.88 -8.41 0.03
C GLN A 34 16.06 -9.91 0.28
N GLY A 35 14.98 -10.64 0.57
CA GLY A 35 14.99 -12.09 0.71
C GLY A 35 15.48 -12.81 -0.55
N LYS A 36 15.01 -12.38 -1.73
CA LYS A 36 15.49 -12.92 -3.02
C LYS A 36 16.97 -12.65 -3.25
N ILE A 37 17.46 -11.46 -2.93
CA ILE A 37 18.89 -11.12 -3.06
C ILE A 37 19.74 -12.01 -2.16
N ILE A 38 19.31 -12.23 -0.91
CA ILE A 38 20.03 -13.10 0.03
C ILE A 38 20.03 -14.54 -0.49
N GLN A 39 18.90 -15.06 -0.94
CA GLN A 39 18.80 -16.41 -1.50
C GLN A 39 19.72 -16.58 -2.73
N TYR A 40 19.80 -15.58 -3.60
CA TYR A 40 20.73 -15.58 -4.73
C TYR A 40 22.20 -15.63 -4.25
N LEU A 41 22.55 -14.81 -3.25
CA LEU A 41 23.90 -14.80 -2.67
C LEU A 41 24.24 -16.12 -1.98
N GLU A 42 23.29 -16.77 -1.31
CA GLU A 42 23.46 -18.11 -0.72
C GLU A 42 23.75 -19.16 -1.78
N ASN A 43 22.93 -19.21 -2.83
CA ASN A 43 23.11 -20.15 -3.94
C ASN A 43 24.46 -19.93 -4.66
N SER A 44 24.91 -18.68 -4.76
CA SER A 44 26.18 -18.34 -5.41
C SER A 44 27.42 -18.55 -4.52
N SER A 45 27.31 -18.40 -3.19
CA SER A 45 28.46 -18.44 -2.27
C SER A 45 28.62 -19.78 -1.55
N GLY A 46 27.60 -20.66 -1.59
CA GLY A 46 27.60 -21.95 -0.91
C GLY A 46 27.54 -21.88 0.62
N ALA A 47 27.57 -20.67 1.19
CA ALA A 47 27.45 -20.43 2.62
C ALA A 47 25.98 -20.12 2.98
N LYS A 48 25.44 -20.80 4.00
CA LYS A 48 24.14 -20.46 4.59
C LYS A 48 24.25 -19.07 5.25
N LEU A 49 23.81 -18.04 4.56
CA LEU A 49 23.83 -16.67 5.06
C LEU A 49 22.57 -16.48 5.90
N SER A 50 22.65 -16.98 7.14
CA SER A 50 21.57 -17.34 8.06
C SER A 50 20.30 -16.47 8.03
N ALA A 51 19.17 -17.13 8.33
CA ALA A 51 17.88 -16.53 8.65
C ALA A 51 17.93 -15.38 9.70
N GLU A 52 19.04 -15.25 10.45
CA GLU A 52 19.28 -14.15 11.37
C GLU A 52 19.51 -12.83 10.63
N LYS A 53 20.18 -12.83 9.46
CA LYS A 53 20.32 -11.63 8.63
C LYS A 53 18.99 -11.18 8.05
N LEU A 54 18.10 -12.12 7.70
CA LEU A 54 16.73 -11.79 7.29
C LEU A 54 15.95 -11.15 8.44
N LYS A 55 16.10 -11.66 9.67
CA LYS A 55 15.45 -11.08 10.86
C LYS A 55 15.98 -9.69 11.22
N THR A 56 17.29 -9.46 11.12
CA THR A 56 17.87 -8.13 11.37
C THR A 56 17.44 -7.13 10.31
N ILE A 57 17.43 -7.53 9.03
CA ILE A 57 16.97 -6.68 7.93
C ILE A 57 15.47 -6.40 8.02
N GLN A 58 14.65 -7.39 8.37
CA GLN A 58 13.23 -7.17 8.66
C GLN A 58 13.06 -6.13 9.78
N ALA A 59 13.81 -6.27 10.87
CA ALA A 59 13.79 -5.30 11.97
C ALA A 59 14.31 -3.92 11.52
N GLU A 60 15.28 -3.84 10.62
CA GLU A 60 15.80 -2.58 10.04
C GLU A 60 14.72 -1.87 9.19
N VAL A 61 14.05 -2.61 8.30
CA VAL A 61 12.96 -2.12 7.44
C VAL A 61 11.75 -1.70 8.28
N GLU A 62 11.45 -2.42 9.36
CA GLU A 62 10.41 -2.05 10.32
C GLU A 62 10.78 -0.81 11.15
N LYS A 63 12.07 -0.59 11.44
CA LYS A 63 12.56 0.58 12.20
C LYS A 63 12.65 1.85 11.37
N GLN A 64 13.00 1.78 10.08
CA GLN A 64 13.05 2.95 9.17
C GLN A 64 11.65 3.54 8.84
N SER A 65 10.62 3.09 9.56
CA SER A 65 9.25 3.11 9.10
C SER A 65 8.48 4.31 9.64
N ILE A 66 8.92 5.50 9.25
CA ILE A 66 8.14 6.72 9.47
C ILE A 66 6.83 6.54 8.69
N GLN A 67 5.69 6.53 9.40
CA GLN A 67 4.40 6.54 8.73
C GLN A 67 4.29 7.88 7.98
N PRO A 68 3.99 7.85 6.67
CA PRO A 68 3.78 9.08 5.92
C PRO A 68 2.59 9.79 6.52
N ARG A 69 2.86 10.92 7.19
CA ARG A 69 1.82 11.79 7.72
C ARG A 69 1.50 12.82 6.64
N ALA A 70 0.21 13.02 6.39
CA ALA A 70 -0.21 14.11 5.52
C ALA A 70 0.20 15.42 6.19
N ASP A 71 1.01 16.25 5.51
CA ASP A 71 1.36 17.58 6.01
C ASP A 71 0.12 18.48 5.93
N PRO A 72 -0.50 18.83 7.06
CA PRO A 72 -1.73 19.59 7.06
C PRO A 72 -1.52 21.02 6.54
N GLU A 73 -0.31 21.56 6.65
CA GLU A 73 -0.02 22.94 6.26
C GLU A 73 0.13 23.04 4.73
N LEU A 74 0.81 22.07 4.13
CA LEU A 74 0.83 21.89 2.69
C LEU A 74 -0.60 21.71 2.13
N LEU A 75 -1.42 20.87 2.75
CA LEU A 75 -2.79 20.63 2.31
C LEU A 75 -3.67 21.87 2.41
N LYS A 76 -3.55 22.65 3.50
CA LYS A 76 -4.26 23.94 3.62
C LYS A 76 -3.85 24.91 2.51
N ARG A 77 -2.57 24.96 2.16
CA ARG A 77 -2.07 25.79 1.05
C ARG A 77 -2.60 25.32 -0.30
N LEU A 78 -2.63 24.00 -0.54
CA LEU A 78 -3.12 23.41 -1.78
C LEU A 78 -4.63 23.61 -1.97
N VAL A 79 -5.39 23.49 -0.89
CA VAL A 79 -6.85 23.71 -0.89
C VAL A 79 -7.20 25.21 -0.90
N LYS A 80 -6.19 26.09 -0.72
CA LYS A 80 -6.33 27.55 -0.62
C LYS A 80 -7.46 27.95 0.33
N GLU A 81 -7.16 28.06 1.62
CA GLU A 81 -8.14 28.41 2.66
C GLU A 81 -9.02 29.64 2.31
N GLU A 82 -8.47 30.63 1.59
CA GLU A 82 -9.19 31.81 1.07
C GLU A 82 -10.12 31.55 -0.13
N ALA A 83 -9.86 30.51 -0.93
CA ALA A 83 -10.68 30.15 -2.10
C ALA A 83 -11.96 29.40 -1.73
N VAL A 84 -12.04 28.81 -0.53
CA VAL A 84 -13.20 28.02 -0.08
C VAL A 84 -14.41 28.88 0.32
N ALA A 85 -14.38 30.18 0.01
CA ALA A 85 -15.55 31.05 0.09
C ALA A 85 -16.66 30.64 -0.91
N ASN A 86 -16.31 29.93 -1.99
CA ASN A 86 -17.28 29.50 -3.00
C ASN A 86 -17.85 28.10 -2.70
N GLU A 87 -19.18 27.98 -2.82
CA GLU A 87 -19.90 26.72 -2.67
C GLU A 87 -19.39 25.62 -3.62
N ARG A 88 -18.91 26.01 -4.80
CA ARG A 88 -18.28 25.10 -5.78
C ARG A 88 -17.06 24.39 -5.21
N ASP A 89 -16.22 25.09 -4.44
CA ASP A 89 -14.97 24.55 -3.92
C ASP A 89 -15.22 23.61 -2.74
N VAL A 90 -16.21 23.94 -1.90
CA VAL A 90 -16.72 23.02 -0.86
C VAL A 90 -17.26 21.73 -1.49
N ARG A 91 -18.04 21.84 -2.57
CA ARG A 91 -18.54 20.67 -3.31
C ARG A 91 -17.40 19.87 -3.95
N HIS A 92 -16.40 20.54 -4.52
CA HIS A 92 -15.24 19.86 -5.10
C HIS A 92 -14.47 19.07 -4.04
N LEU A 93 -14.19 19.69 -2.88
CA LEU A 93 -13.56 19.01 -1.76
C LEU A 93 -14.37 17.80 -1.28
N SER A 94 -15.70 17.95 -1.18
CA SER A 94 -16.60 16.84 -0.86
C SER A 94 -16.50 15.69 -1.86
N ASN A 95 -16.41 16.00 -3.16
CA ASN A 95 -16.25 14.99 -4.21
C ASN A 95 -14.91 14.26 -4.10
N VAL A 96 -13.83 14.98 -3.78
CA VAL A 96 -12.50 14.36 -3.58
C VAL A 96 -12.50 13.42 -2.38
N VAL A 97 -13.09 13.84 -1.25
CA VAL A 97 -13.22 12.98 -0.06
C VAL A 97 -14.05 11.72 -0.38
N ALA A 98 -15.17 11.89 -1.07
CA ALA A 98 -16.01 10.78 -1.52
C ALA A 98 -15.24 9.83 -2.45
N PHE A 99 -14.47 10.38 -3.40
CA PHE A 99 -13.63 9.58 -4.29
C PHE A 99 -12.60 8.75 -3.52
N LEU A 100 -11.83 9.36 -2.62
CA LEU A 100 -10.79 8.65 -1.84
C LEU A 100 -11.38 7.53 -0.97
N SER A 101 -12.48 7.81 -0.27
CA SER A 101 -13.16 6.79 0.55
C SER A 101 -13.71 5.65 -0.31
N SER A 102 -14.29 5.97 -1.48
CA SER A 102 -14.80 4.97 -2.42
C SER A 102 -13.67 4.13 -3.03
N GLN A 103 -12.51 4.71 -3.32
CA GLN A 103 -11.34 4.00 -3.83
C GLN A 103 -10.84 2.98 -2.82
N ARG A 104 -10.80 3.33 -1.53
CA ARG A 104 -10.44 2.41 -0.45
C ARG A 104 -11.40 1.22 -0.39
N VAL A 105 -12.70 1.49 -0.39
CA VAL A 105 -13.75 0.44 -0.36
C VAL A 105 -13.69 -0.43 -1.61
N TYR A 106 -13.45 0.17 -2.78
CA TYR A 106 -13.29 -0.53 -4.05
C TYR A 106 -12.11 -1.51 -4.00
N CYS A 107 -10.95 -1.09 -3.51
CA CYS A 107 -9.79 -1.98 -3.34
C CYS A 107 -10.13 -3.16 -2.42
N ASP A 108 -10.78 -2.90 -1.27
CA ASP A 108 -11.19 -3.95 -0.33
C ASP A 108 -12.15 -4.97 -0.97
N LEU A 109 -13.12 -4.49 -1.75
CA LEU A 109 -14.07 -5.35 -2.49
C LEU A 109 -13.37 -6.18 -3.56
N LEU A 110 -12.48 -5.55 -4.31
CA LEU A 110 -11.76 -6.17 -5.40
C LEU A 110 -10.85 -7.31 -4.91
N GLU A 111 -10.18 -7.13 -3.77
CA GLU A 111 -9.41 -8.20 -3.12
C GLU A 111 -10.29 -9.36 -2.63
N ARG A 112 -11.48 -9.08 -2.09
CA ARG A 112 -12.42 -10.11 -1.60
C ARG A 112 -13.01 -10.96 -2.70
N TYR A 113 -13.45 -10.32 -3.78
CA TYR A 113 -14.12 -11.02 -4.88
C TYR A 113 -13.14 -11.54 -5.93
N ASN A 114 -11.91 -11.02 -5.98
CA ASN A 114 -10.85 -11.52 -6.83
C ASN A 114 -9.57 -11.83 -6.04
N PRO A 115 -9.57 -12.90 -5.22
CA PRO A 115 -8.41 -13.29 -4.41
C PRO A 115 -7.17 -13.69 -5.25
N GLY A 116 -7.32 -13.82 -6.57
CA GLY A 116 -6.24 -14.10 -7.51
C GLY A 116 -5.62 -12.87 -8.16
N ILE A 117 -6.14 -11.66 -7.91
CA ILE A 117 -5.73 -10.45 -8.63
C ILE A 117 -4.28 -10.05 -8.34
N SER A 118 -3.85 -10.19 -7.08
CA SER A 118 -2.51 -9.86 -6.59
C SER A 118 -1.53 -11.02 -6.65
N MET A 119 -1.96 -12.20 -7.13
CA MET A 119 -1.09 -13.35 -7.29
C MET A 119 -0.09 -13.14 -8.43
N LYS A 120 1.18 -13.49 -8.18
CA LYS A 120 2.21 -13.55 -9.22
C LYS A 120 1.85 -14.58 -10.27
N GLN A 121 2.40 -14.39 -11.47
CA GLN A 121 2.11 -15.26 -12.60
C GLN A 121 2.57 -16.70 -12.33
N GLU A 122 3.73 -16.90 -11.70
CA GLU A 122 4.20 -18.25 -11.34
C GLU A 122 3.20 -18.98 -10.42
N ASP A 123 2.67 -18.28 -9.42
CA ASP A 123 1.70 -18.87 -8.49
C ASP A 123 0.36 -19.20 -9.16
N LYS A 124 -0.06 -18.38 -10.14
CA LYS A 124 -1.25 -18.66 -10.95
C LYS A 124 -1.04 -19.92 -11.79
N VAL A 125 0.11 -20.06 -12.44
CA VAL A 125 0.46 -21.25 -13.24
C VAL A 125 0.49 -22.48 -12.33
N ARG A 126 1.15 -22.41 -11.18
CA ARG A 126 1.19 -23.52 -10.20
C ARG A 126 -0.18 -23.93 -9.69
N LYS A 127 -1.05 -22.97 -9.33
CA LYS A 127 -2.45 -23.28 -8.92
C LYS A 127 -3.24 -23.93 -10.04
N THR A 128 -3.04 -23.48 -11.27
CA THR A 128 -3.75 -24.01 -12.44
C THR A 128 -3.27 -25.41 -12.80
N ALA A 129 -1.95 -25.66 -12.75
CA ALA A 129 -1.35 -26.98 -12.91
C ALA A 129 -1.88 -27.97 -11.87
N ARG A 130 -1.91 -27.57 -10.58
CA ARG A 130 -2.45 -28.40 -9.49
C ARG A 130 -3.93 -28.75 -9.68
N ARG A 131 -4.72 -27.86 -10.31
CA ARG A 131 -6.13 -28.12 -10.61
C ARG A 131 -6.31 -29.27 -11.62
N VAL A 132 -5.33 -29.49 -12.49
CA VAL A 132 -5.33 -30.59 -13.48
C VAL A 132 -4.43 -31.77 -13.08
N GLY A 133 -3.94 -31.79 -11.84
CA GLY A 133 -3.07 -32.86 -11.34
C GLY A 133 -1.62 -32.81 -11.84
N LEU A 134 -1.19 -31.66 -12.38
CA LEU A 134 0.20 -31.42 -12.80
C LEU A 134 0.96 -30.63 -11.72
N ASP A 135 2.26 -30.86 -11.61
CA ASP A 135 3.15 -30.07 -10.75
C ASP A 135 4.17 -29.30 -11.59
N VAL A 136 4.49 -28.07 -11.16
CA VAL A 136 5.40 -27.17 -11.88
C VAL A 136 6.75 -27.18 -11.17
N PRO A 137 7.86 -27.50 -11.86
CA PRO A 137 9.19 -27.47 -11.27
C PRO A 137 9.58 -26.06 -10.81
N GLU A 138 10.49 -25.99 -9.82
CA GLU A 138 11.04 -24.74 -9.29
C GLU A 138 12.07 -24.09 -10.22
#